data_AF-E4NEY1-F1
#
_entry.id   AF-E4NEY1-F1
#
_cell.length_a   1.000
_cell.length_b   1.000
_cell.length_c   1.000
_cell.angle_alpha   90.00
_cell.angle_beta   90.00
_cell.angle_gamma   90.00
#
_symmetry.space_group_name_H-M   'P 1'
#
loop_
_entity.id
_entity.type
_entity.pdbx_description
1 polymer ?
#
loop_
_entity_poly.entity_id
_entity_poly.type
_entity_poly.pdbx_seq_one_letter_code
_entity_poly.pdbx_strand_id
1 'polypeptide(L)'
;MTAGSGLLHIETPPESLVMSGGLFHGLQLWVNLPASDKMITPKYQDIRGGSVKLLTSADGGALIRVIAGEIDGHQGPGATHTPITMAHVSLTPGAQLTLPWRPDFNALAYGLASSGSAGAERRPFHTGQAVVFGDGDTLTIRADEKQDSRSATFEFVLLGGLPIREPVAHYGPFVMNSHRELQQAFEDFQAGRLGTIPADAN
;
A
#
# COMPACT_ATOMS: atom_id res chain seq x y z
N MET A 1 5.51 -7.08 5.59
CA MET A 1 6.40 -7.17 6.77
C MET A 1 5.73 -6.46 7.92
N THR A 2 5.63 -7.11 9.08
CA THR A 2 5.18 -6.51 10.35
C THR A 2 6.41 -6.36 11.23
N ALA A 3 6.84 -5.12 11.48
CA ALA A 3 8.04 -4.85 12.28
C ALA A 3 7.82 -5.11 13.77
N GLY A 4 6.64 -4.79 14.31
CA GLY A 4 6.28 -5.04 15.71
C GLY A 4 7.34 -4.51 16.70
N SER A 5 7.77 -5.36 17.63
CA SER A 5 8.76 -5.05 18.65
C SER A 5 10.16 -4.65 18.13
N GLY A 6 10.40 -4.79 16.82
CA GLY A 6 11.62 -4.33 16.17
C GLY A 6 12.25 -5.39 15.28
N LEU A 7 12.83 -4.94 14.17
CA LEU A 7 13.42 -5.75 13.13
C LEU A 7 14.50 -4.95 12.41
N LEU A 8 15.64 -5.58 12.13
CA LEU A 8 16.65 -5.07 11.20
C LEU A 8 16.59 -5.86 9.89
N HIS A 9 16.55 -5.18 8.76
CA HIS A 9 16.51 -5.79 7.44
C HIS A 9 17.20 -4.92 6.39
N ILE A 10 17.51 -5.54 5.25
CA ILE A 10 18.04 -4.89 4.05
C ILE A 10 17.06 -5.17 2.91
N GLU A 11 16.83 -4.18 2.05
CA GLU A 11 16.06 -4.32 0.82
C GLU A 11 16.93 -3.85 -0.34
N THR A 12 17.31 -4.78 -1.22
CA THR A 12 18.13 -4.53 -2.43
C THR A 12 17.36 -4.89 -3.69
N PRO A 13 17.61 -4.20 -4.82
CA PRO A 13 17.11 -4.67 -6.11
C PRO A 13 17.64 -6.09 -6.41
N PRO A 14 16.91 -6.92 -7.16
CA PRO A 14 17.38 -8.24 -7.54
C PRO A 14 18.74 -8.18 -8.25
N GLU A 15 19.67 -9.07 -7.90
CA GLU A 15 21.04 -9.09 -8.45
C GLU A 15 21.03 -9.06 -9.99
N SER A 16 20.18 -9.87 -10.61
CA SER A 16 20.06 -9.90 -12.07
C SER A 16 19.74 -8.53 -12.67
N LEU A 17 18.92 -7.72 -11.98
CA LEU A 17 18.54 -6.38 -12.43
C LEU A 17 19.66 -5.36 -12.18
N VAL A 18 20.41 -5.52 -11.08
CA VAL A 18 21.63 -4.74 -10.82
C VAL A 18 22.66 -4.98 -11.92
N MET A 19 22.83 -6.23 -12.35
CA MET A 19 23.77 -6.62 -13.40
C MET A 19 23.31 -6.22 -14.80
N SER A 20 22.03 -6.45 -15.15
CA SER A 20 21.53 -6.18 -16.50
C SER A 20 21.18 -4.72 -16.74
N GLY A 21 20.96 -3.96 -15.67
CA GLY A 21 20.23 -2.70 -15.72
C GLY A 21 18.75 -2.92 -16.10
N GLY A 22 17.96 -1.85 -16.02
CA GLY A 22 16.54 -1.88 -16.35
C GLY A 22 15.71 -1.02 -15.42
N LEU A 23 14.39 -1.03 -15.64
CA LEU A 23 13.46 -0.31 -14.79
C LEU A 23 13.17 -1.15 -13.53
N PHE A 24 13.53 -0.62 -12.37
CA PHE A 24 13.02 -1.09 -11.08
C PHE A 24 11.94 -0.13 -10.60
N HIS A 25 10.72 -0.64 -10.41
CA HIS A 25 9.60 0.16 -9.91
C HIS A 25 8.89 -0.61 -8.80
N GLY A 26 8.74 0.03 -7.65
CA GLY A 26 8.10 -0.53 -6.48
C GLY A 26 7.46 0.56 -5.64
N LEU A 27 6.56 0.13 -4.76
CA LEU A 27 5.89 0.98 -3.77
C LEU A 27 6.23 0.42 -2.38
N GLN A 28 6.59 1.31 -1.46
CA GLN A 28 6.72 0.98 -0.05
C GLN A 28 5.67 1.75 0.75
N LEU A 29 4.86 1.02 1.52
CA LEU A 29 3.81 1.56 2.37
C LEU A 29 4.04 1.13 3.81
N TRP A 30 4.06 2.10 4.73
CA TRP A 30 4.05 1.82 6.16
C TRP A 30 2.63 1.93 6.69
N VAL A 31 2.14 0.82 7.24
CA VAL A 31 0.84 0.76 7.91
C VAL A 31 1.08 0.74 9.40
N ASN A 32 0.50 1.72 10.11
CA ASN A 32 0.66 1.80 11.57
C ASN A 32 -0.08 0.65 12.27
N LEU A 33 0.43 0.25 13.42
CA LEU A 33 -0.20 -0.71 14.33
C LEU A 33 -0.90 0.02 15.49
N PRO A 34 -2.03 -0.50 16.00
CA PRO A 34 -2.59 -0.07 17.28
C PRO A 34 -1.59 -0.29 18.41
N ALA A 35 -1.71 0.49 19.49
CA ALA A 35 -0.80 0.44 20.64
C ALA A 35 -0.64 -0.97 21.21
N SER A 36 -1.72 -1.75 21.25
CA SER A 36 -1.72 -3.14 21.72
C SER A 36 -0.80 -4.06 20.92
N ASP A 37 -0.59 -3.74 19.64
CA ASP A 37 0.09 -4.60 18.67
C ASP A 37 1.53 -4.12 18.38
N LYS A 38 1.94 -2.95 18.88
CA LYS A 38 3.27 -2.39 18.59
C LYS A 38 4.44 -3.25 19.08
N MET A 39 4.22 -4.12 20.06
CA MET A 39 5.27 -4.97 20.64
C MET A 39 5.10 -6.46 20.30
N ILE A 40 4.30 -6.81 19.31
CA ILE A 40 4.20 -8.20 18.83
C ILE A 40 5.51 -8.65 18.19
N THR A 41 5.71 -9.97 18.16
CA THR A 41 6.84 -10.57 17.45
C THR A 41 6.81 -10.20 15.97
N PRO A 42 7.93 -9.76 15.37
CA PRO A 42 8.00 -9.44 13.95
C PRO A 42 7.58 -10.63 13.07
N LYS A 43 6.96 -10.33 11.93
CA LYS A 43 6.47 -11.36 11.02
C LYS A 43 6.61 -10.94 9.56
N TYR A 44 6.95 -11.89 8.71
CA TYR A 44 6.90 -11.73 7.26
C TYR A 44 5.71 -12.49 6.66
N GLN A 45 5.14 -11.88 5.63
CA GLN A 45 4.21 -12.52 4.72
C GLN A 45 4.68 -12.18 3.31
N ASP A 46 5.02 -13.21 2.56
CA ASP A 46 5.37 -13.10 1.15
C ASP A 46 4.12 -13.42 0.31
N ILE A 47 3.71 -12.49 -0.54
CA ILE A 47 2.53 -12.59 -1.39
C ILE A 47 2.99 -12.42 -2.84
N ARG A 48 2.96 -13.51 -3.59
CA ARG A 48 3.38 -13.53 -5.00
C ARG A 48 2.23 -13.13 -5.91
N GLY A 49 2.54 -12.63 -7.11
CA GLY A 49 1.53 -12.19 -8.07
C GLY A 49 0.47 -13.24 -8.42
N GLY A 50 0.80 -14.54 -8.39
CA GLY A 50 -0.15 -15.63 -8.61
C GLY A 50 -1.11 -15.92 -7.43
N SER A 51 -0.93 -15.26 -6.29
CA SER A 51 -1.72 -15.50 -5.06
C SER A 51 -2.74 -14.41 -4.75
N VAL A 52 -2.67 -13.26 -5.45
CA VAL A 52 -3.61 -12.16 -5.23
C VAL A 52 -4.98 -12.48 -5.80
N LYS A 53 -6.03 -11.94 -5.19
CA LYS A 53 -7.40 -12.07 -5.71
C LYS A 53 -7.58 -11.12 -6.89
N LEU A 54 -7.96 -11.66 -8.04
CA LEU A 54 -8.24 -10.88 -9.26
C LEU A 54 -9.74 -10.65 -9.41
N LEU A 55 -10.12 -9.40 -9.67
CA LEU A 55 -11.48 -8.99 -10.04
C LEU A 55 -11.41 -8.20 -11.35
N THR A 56 -12.52 -8.17 -12.08
CA THR A 56 -12.64 -7.37 -13.30
C THR A 56 -14.02 -6.72 -13.37
N SER A 57 -14.11 -5.55 -14.01
CA SER A 57 -15.40 -4.95 -14.32
C SER A 57 -16.15 -5.79 -15.36
N ALA A 58 -17.48 -5.64 -15.44
CA ALA A 58 -18.31 -6.43 -16.34
C ALA A 58 -17.94 -6.25 -17.84
N ASP A 59 -17.41 -5.08 -18.19
CA ASP A 59 -16.93 -4.75 -19.54
C ASP A 59 -15.47 -5.15 -19.78
N GLY A 60 -14.78 -5.69 -18.79
CA GLY A 60 -13.35 -6.05 -18.85
C GLY A 60 -12.39 -4.87 -18.86
N GLY A 61 -12.87 -3.63 -18.70
CA GLY A 61 -12.05 -2.41 -18.75
C GLY A 61 -11.21 -2.16 -17.50
N ALA A 62 -11.50 -2.86 -16.39
CA ALA A 62 -10.76 -2.79 -15.14
C ALA A 62 -10.21 -4.16 -14.74
N LEU A 63 -8.96 -4.18 -14.26
CA LEU A 63 -8.36 -5.32 -13.57
C LEU A 63 -7.92 -4.88 -12.17
N ILE A 64 -8.50 -5.49 -11.15
CA ILE A 64 -8.24 -5.19 -9.74
C ILE A 64 -7.51 -6.38 -9.13
N ARG A 65 -6.36 -6.13 -8.54
CA ARG A 65 -5.56 -7.09 -7.78
C ARG A 65 -5.71 -6.75 -6.31
N VAL A 66 -6.57 -7.46 -5.58
CA VAL A 66 -6.75 -7.26 -4.13
C VAL A 66 -5.60 -7.96 -3.40
N ILE A 67 -4.75 -7.15 -2.78
CA ILE A 67 -3.51 -7.59 -2.11
C ILE A 67 -3.79 -7.89 -0.64
N ALA A 68 -4.52 -6.99 0.04
CA ALA A 68 -4.94 -7.14 1.44
C ALA A 68 -6.31 -6.50 1.66
N GLY A 69 -7.05 -7.01 2.65
CA GLY A 69 -8.41 -6.57 2.94
C GLY A 69 -9.45 -7.10 1.96
N GLU A 70 -10.56 -6.36 1.85
CA GLU A 70 -11.72 -6.76 1.05
C GLU A 70 -12.14 -5.64 0.11
N ILE A 71 -12.62 -6.01 -1.08
CA ILE A 71 -13.38 -5.16 -2.00
C ILE A 71 -14.60 -5.94 -2.46
N ASP A 72 -15.79 -5.39 -2.26
CA ASP A 72 -17.06 -5.97 -2.75
C ASP A 72 -17.24 -7.46 -2.39
N GLY A 73 -17.00 -7.83 -1.12
CA GLY A 73 -17.10 -9.23 -0.65
C GLY A 73 -15.91 -10.12 -1.03
N HIS A 74 -14.93 -9.62 -1.78
CA HIS A 74 -13.78 -10.39 -2.24
C HIS A 74 -12.52 -10.08 -1.41
N GLN A 75 -12.08 -11.08 -0.65
CA GLN A 75 -10.92 -10.98 0.24
C GLN A 75 -9.60 -11.20 -0.52
N GLY A 76 -8.62 -10.36 -0.21
CA GLY A 76 -7.22 -10.53 -0.60
C GLY A 76 -6.46 -11.45 0.37
N PRO A 77 -5.29 -11.97 -0.04
CA PRO A 77 -4.51 -12.92 0.78
C PRO A 77 -3.74 -12.27 1.95
N GLY A 78 -3.55 -10.95 1.93
CA GLY A 78 -2.77 -10.23 2.93
C GLY A 78 -3.45 -10.21 4.29
N ALA A 79 -2.77 -10.72 5.31
CA ALA A 79 -3.20 -10.67 6.69
C ALA A 79 -2.79 -9.32 7.32
N THR A 80 -3.70 -8.69 8.05
CA THR A 80 -3.51 -7.34 8.58
C THR A 80 -3.90 -7.26 10.06
N HIS A 81 -3.26 -6.35 10.80
CA HIS A 81 -3.56 -6.09 12.22
C HIS A 81 -4.61 -4.98 12.39
N THR A 82 -4.50 -3.95 11.54
CA THR A 82 -5.53 -2.94 11.36
C THR A 82 -6.39 -3.35 10.16
N PRO A 83 -7.72 -3.22 10.21
CA PRO A 83 -8.56 -3.37 9.03
C PRO A 83 -8.12 -2.36 7.96
N ILE A 84 -7.58 -2.86 6.86
CA ILE A 84 -7.14 -2.07 5.70
C ILE A 84 -7.61 -2.75 4.42
N THR A 85 -7.66 -1.98 3.34
CA THR A 85 -7.81 -2.46 1.97
C THR A 85 -6.64 -1.92 1.16
N MET A 86 -5.94 -2.81 0.46
CA MET A 86 -4.89 -2.47 -0.50
C MET A 86 -5.12 -3.24 -1.79
N ALA A 87 -5.29 -2.52 -2.89
CA ALA A 87 -5.45 -3.11 -4.20
C ALA A 87 -4.64 -2.35 -5.26
N HIS A 88 -4.17 -3.07 -6.27
CA HIS A 88 -3.56 -2.50 -7.46
C HIS A 88 -4.54 -2.61 -8.64
N VAL A 89 -4.85 -1.48 -9.28
CA VAL A 89 -5.86 -1.39 -10.34
C VAL A 89 -5.22 -0.94 -11.64
N SER A 90 -5.55 -1.65 -12.71
CA SER A 90 -5.25 -1.28 -14.10
C SER A 90 -6.56 -0.92 -14.81
N LEU A 91 -6.66 0.26 -15.42
CA LEU A 91 -7.79 0.66 -16.25
C LEU A 91 -7.36 0.82 -17.71
N THR A 92 -8.12 0.22 -18.63
CA THR A 92 -7.92 0.45 -20.06
C THR A 92 -8.34 1.87 -20.45
N PRO A 93 -7.84 2.44 -21.55
CA PRO A 93 -8.21 3.80 -21.97
C PRO A 93 -9.73 3.96 -22.05
N GLY A 94 -10.24 5.06 -21.49
CA GLY A 94 -11.67 5.35 -21.45
C GLY A 94 -12.52 4.47 -20.50
N ALA A 95 -11.93 3.50 -19.80
CA ALA A 95 -12.65 2.70 -18.80
C ALA A 95 -12.90 3.52 -17.53
N GLN A 96 -14.03 3.22 -16.86
CA GLN A 96 -14.37 3.77 -15.56
C GLN A 96 -14.60 2.63 -14.58
N LEU A 97 -14.01 2.77 -13.40
CA LEU A 97 -14.25 1.89 -12.28
C LEU A 97 -15.00 2.65 -11.18
N THR A 98 -16.10 2.07 -10.73
CA THR A 98 -16.82 2.49 -9.53
C THR A 98 -16.90 1.30 -8.59
N LEU A 99 -16.35 1.45 -7.38
CA LEU A 99 -16.33 0.40 -6.35
C LEU A 99 -17.15 0.82 -5.14
N PRO A 100 -17.88 -0.11 -4.49
CA PRO A 100 -18.37 0.12 -3.15
C PRO A 100 -17.18 0.32 -2.21
N TRP A 101 -17.34 1.21 -1.26
CA TRP A 101 -16.32 1.55 -0.28
C TRP A 101 -16.92 1.65 1.10
N ARG A 102 -16.10 1.31 2.08
CA ARG A 102 -16.45 1.36 3.49
C ARG A 102 -16.46 2.80 3.98
N PRO A 103 -17.61 3.36 4.43
CA PRO A 103 -17.67 4.75 4.88
C PRO A 103 -16.86 5.01 6.17
N ASP A 104 -16.54 3.96 6.93
CA ASP A 104 -15.69 4.05 8.12
C ASP A 104 -14.18 4.02 7.81
N PHE A 105 -13.81 3.79 6.56
CA PHE A 105 -12.42 3.79 6.11
C PHE A 105 -12.02 5.15 5.54
N ASN A 106 -10.76 5.54 5.74
CA ASN A 106 -10.16 6.53 4.84
C ASN A 106 -10.00 5.94 3.43
N ALA A 107 -9.92 6.80 2.43
CA ALA A 107 -9.77 6.39 1.04
C ALA A 107 -8.71 7.25 0.34
N LEU A 108 -7.73 6.57 -0.25
CA LEU A 108 -6.63 7.16 -0.97
C LEU A 108 -6.37 6.37 -2.26
N ALA A 109 -6.11 7.06 -3.36
CA ALA A 109 -5.51 6.46 -4.56
C ALA A 109 -4.14 7.09 -4.82
N TYR A 110 -3.18 6.30 -5.29
CA TYR A 110 -1.87 6.80 -5.71
C TYR A 110 -1.52 6.31 -7.12
N GLY A 111 -1.24 7.25 -8.02
CA GLY A 111 -1.02 7.00 -9.45
C GLY A 111 0.38 6.45 -9.70
N LEU A 112 0.46 5.29 -10.35
CA LEU A 112 1.70 4.58 -10.65
C LEU A 112 2.18 4.76 -12.10
N ALA A 113 1.26 4.83 -13.05
CA ALA A 113 1.57 5.04 -14.46
C ALA A 113 0.37 5.61 -15.23
N SER A 114 0.64 6.49 -16.20
CA SER A 114 -0.33 7.19 -17.03
C SER A 114 -1.31 8.10 -16.25
N SER A 115 -2.53 8.33 -16.76
CA SER A 115 -3.44 9.36 -16.25
C SER A 115 -4.93 9.06 -16.41
N GLY A 116 -5.71 9.78 -15.62
CA GLY A 116 -7.15 9.77 -15.63
C GLY A 116 -7.74 10.86 -14.74
N SER A 117 -8.91 10.57 -14.18
CA SER A 117 -9.63 11.46 -13.28
C SER A 117 -10.31 10.70 -12.15
N ALA A 118 -10.53 11.37 -11.02
CA ALA A 118 -11.13 10.80 -9.83
C ALA A 118 -12.33 11.60 -9.32
N GLY A 119 -13.31 10.89 -8.75
CA GLY A 119 -14.51 11.44 -8.16
C GLY A 119 -15.54 11.96 -9.17
N ALA A 120 -16.70 12.40 -8.66
CA ALA A 120 -17.80 12.91 -9.47
C ALA A 120 -17.43 14.16 -10.29
N GLU A 121 -16.54 14.99 -9.74
CA GLU A 121 -16.03 16.21 -10.38
C GLU A 121 -14.95 15.93 -11.43
N ARG A 122 -14.53 14.67 -11.61
CA ARG A 122 -13.46 14.26 -12.54
C ARG A 122 -12.17 15.07 -12.34
N ARG A 123 -11.72 15.17 -11.09
CA ARG A 123 -10.47 15.88 -10.78
C ARG A 123 -9.30 15.15 -11.44
N PRO A 124 -8.37 15.88 -12.10
CA PRO A 124 -7.24 15.25 -12.76
C PRO A 124 -6.42 14.40 -11.79
N PHE A 125 -6.06 13.20 -12.23
CA PHE A 125 -5.31 12.23 -11.45
C PHE A 125 -4.25 11.58 -12.33
N HIS A 126 -2.99 11.86 -12.06
CA HIS A 126 -1.86 11.41 -12.87
C HIS A 126 -0.84 10.63 -12.03
N THR A 127 0.11 10.01 -12.71
CA THR A 127 1.28 9.37 -12.09
C THR A 127 1.98 10.27 -11.08
N GLY A 128 2.34 9.72 -9.92
CA GLY A 128 3.03 10.43 -8.84
C GLY A 128 2.12 11.29 -7.96
N GLN A 129 0.81 11.33 -8.23
CA GLN A 129 -0.15 12.04 -7.41
C GLN A 129 -0.90 11.11 -6.46
N ALA A 130 -1.33 11.70 -5.35
CA ALA A 130 -2.26 11.08 -4.42
C ALA A 130 -3.61 11.80 -4.49
N VAL A 131 -4.70 11.03 -4.55
CA VAL A 131 -6.07 11.51 -4.42
C VAL A 131 -6.60 11.04 -3.08
N VAL A 132 -6.96 11.99 -2.21
CA VAL A 132 -7.69 11.71 -0.97
C VAL A 132 -9.18 11.89 -1.26
N PHE A 133 -9.96 10.85 -1.05
CA PHE A 133 -11.41 10.93 -1.20
C PHE A 133 -12.05 11.42 0.10
N GLY A 134 -13.12 12.20 -0.05
CA GLY A 134 -13.95 12.63 1.09
C GLY A 134 -14.93 11.56 1.51
N ASP A 135 -15.92 11.96 2.32
CA ASP A 135 -16.98 11.08 2.79
C ASP A 135 -17.78 10.50 1.61
N GLY A 136 -18.11 9.20 1.71
CA GLY A 136 -18.87 8.49 0.70
C GLY A 136 -18.81 6.98 0.90
N ASP A 137 -19.66 6.26 0.19
CA ASP A 137 -19.76 4.79 0.17
C ASP A 137 -19.29 4.20 -1.16
N THR A 138 -18.70 5.03 -2.04
CA THR A 138 -18.21 4.61 -3.34
C THR A 138 -16.96 5.40 -3.75
N LEU A 139 -16.08 4.75 -4.51
CA LEU A 139 -14.93 5.39 -5.17
C LEU A 139 -15.08 5.26 -6.67
N THR A 140 -14.93 6.37 -7.40
CA THR A 140 -14.95 6.40 -8.87
C THR A 140 -13.65 6.95 -9.43
N ILE A 141 -13.04 6.20 -10.34
CA ILE A 141 -11.85 6.62 -11.10
C ILE A 141 -12.05 6.23 -12.57
N ARG A 142 -11.69 7.13 -13.48
CA ARG A 142 -11.78 6.93 -14.93
C ARG A 142 -10.41 7.16 -15.57
N ALA A 143 -9.98 6.26 -16.44
CA ALA A 143 -8.80 6.47 -17.27
C ALA A 143 -9.09 7.46 -18.41
N ASP A 144 -8.10 8.27 -18.78
CA ASP A 144 -8.18 9.08 -19.99
C ASP A 144 -8.31 8.21 -21.26
N GLU A 145 -8.88 8.77 -22.33
CA GLU A 145 -9.01 8.08 -23.63
C GLU A 145 -7.64 7.76 -24.26
N LYS A 146 -6.60 8.51 -23.88
CA LYS A 146 -5.23 8.32 -24.34
C LYS A 146 -4.31 8.21 -23.14
N GLN A 147 -3.54 7.13 -23.10
CA GLN A 147 -2.54 6.86 -22.07
C GLN A 147 -1.14 7.16 -22.59
N ASP A 148 -0.17 7.23 -21.68
CA ASP A 148 1.22 7.50 -22.03
C ASP A 148 1.84 6.36 -22.83
N SER A 149 2.81 6.66 -23.69
CA SER A 149 3.48 5.65 -24.53
C SER A 149 4.24 4.58 -23.73
N ARG A 150 4.52 4.84 -22.45
CA ARG A 150 5.25 3.94 -21.56
C ARG A 150 4.34 2.95 -20.81
N SER A 151 3.02 3.21 -20.75
CA SER A 151 2.03 2.34 -20.11
C SER A 151 0.68 2.44 -20.80
N ALA A 152 0.20 1.32 -21.36
CA ALA A 152 -1.04 1.26 -22.13
C ALA A 152 -2.32 1.43 -21.29
N THR A 153 -2.19 1.36 -19.97
CA THR A 153 -3.26 1.39 -18.97
C THR A 153 -2.94 2.44 -17.92
N PHE A 154 -3.99 2.97 -17.30
CA PHE A 154 -3.86 3.79 -16.10
C PHE A 154 -3.69 2.86 -14.89
N GLU A 155 -2.53 2.94 -14.23
CA GLU A 155 -2.16 2.10 -13.09
C GLU A 155 -2.19 2.94 -11.80
N PHE A 156 -2.87 2.45 -10.78
CA PHE A 156 -2.89 3.08 -9.46
C PHE A 156 -3.11 2.07 -8.35
N VAL A 157 -2.66 2.39 -7.14
CA VAL A 157 -3.06 1.66 -5.93
C VAL A 157 -4.24 2.35 -5.28
N LEU A 158 -5.20 1.54 -4.81
CA LEU A 158 -6.25 1.95 -3.89
C LEU A 158 -5.87 1.52 -2.48
N LEU A 159 -5.97 2.46 -1.55
CA LEU A 159 -5.60 2.30 -0.15
C LEU A 159 -6.74 2.78 0.73
N GLY A 160 -7.08 1.97 1.72
CA GLY A 160 -8.04 2.33 2.75
C GLY A 160 -7.71 1.67 4.08
N GLY A 161 -8.19 2.26 5.16
CA GLY A 161 -8.07 1.68 6.47
C GLY A 161 -8.97 2.35 7.48
N LEU A 162 -9.38 1.56 8.48
CA LEU A 162 -10.06 2.07 9.65
C LEU A 162 -9.08 2.97 10.43
N PRO A 163 -9.40 4.26 10.67
CA PRO A 163 -8.54 5.11 11.48
C PRO A 163 -8.37 4.54 12.89
N ILE A 164 -7.11 4.34 13.30
CA ILE A 164 -6.76 3.78 14.63
C ILE A 164 -7.18 4.74 15.77
N ARG A 165 -7.16 6.05 15.52
CA ARG A 165 -7.53 7.11 16.48
C ARG A 165 -6.72 7.09 17.78
N GLU A 166 -5.44 6.75 17.67
CA GLU A 166 -4.46 6.84 18.75
C GLU A 166 -3.40 7.90 18.45
N PRO A 167 -2.72 8.44 19.46
CA PRO A 167 -1.57 9.31 19.26
C PRO A 167 -0.49 8.65 18.41
N VAL A 168 0.16 9.45 17.56
CA VAL A 168 1.29 9.02 16.72
C VAL A 168 2.50 9.87 17.07
N ALA A 169 3.56 9.22 17.55
CA ALA A 169 4.88 9.81 17.73
C ALA A 169 5.84 9.09 16.77
N HIS A 170 6.54 9.82 15.92
CA HIS A 170 7.48 9.24 14.97
C HIS A 170 8.88 9.85 15.12
N TYR A 171 9.92 9.03 14.97
CA TYR A 171 11.30 9.49 14.89
C TYR A 171 12.13 8.48 14.08
N GLY A 172 12.55 8.89 12.88
CA GLY A 172 13.28 8.01 11.96
C GLY A 172 12.49 6.72 11.64
N PRO A 173 13.04 5.53 11.90
CA PRO A 173 12.37 4.26 11.63
C PRO A 173 11.34 3.84 12.70
N PHE A 174 11.17 4.61 13.78
CA PHE A 174 10.31 4.27 14.90
C PHE A 174 8.99 5.02 14.86
N VAL A 175 7.87 4.30 14.99
CA VAL A 175 6.52 4.86 15.08
C VAL A 175 5.81 4.29 16.31
N MET A 176 5.73 5.10 17.36
CA MET A 176 5.14 4.75 18.66
C MET A 176 3.93 5.65 18.99
N ASN A 177 3.37 5.55 20.20
CA ASN A 177 2.28 6.41 20.64
C ASN A 177 2.75 7.58 21.52
N SER A 178 3.96 7.52 22.09
CA SER A 178 4.51 8.59 22.93
C SER A 178 6.02 8.83 22.74
N HIS A 179 6.48 10.02 23.14
CA HIS A 179 7.92 10.36 23.13
C HIS A 179 8.75 9.44 24.03
N ARG A 180 8.19 9.00 25.16
CA ARG A 180 8.85 8.04 26.07
C ARG A 180 9.10 6.70 25.39
N GLU A 181 8.14 6.21 24.63
CA GLU A 181 8.29 4.97 23.86
C GLU A 181 9.29 5.11 22.73
N LEU A 182 9.35 6.28 22.06
CA LEU A 182 10.39 6.56 21.07
C LEU A 182 11.79 6.54 21.69
N GLN A 183 11.96 7.15 22.87
CA GLN A 183 13.21 7.12 23.59
C GLN A 183 13.63 5.67 23.90
N GLN A 184 12.71 4.85 24.42
CA GLN A 184 12.98 3.44 24.69
C GLN A 184 13.39 2.67 23.42
N ALA A 185 12.65 2.85 22.31
CA ALA A 185 12.97 2.18 21.05
C ALA A 185 14.36 2.55 20.52
N PHE A 186 14.76 3.81 20.69
CA PHE A 186 16.09 4.28 20.33
C PHE A 186 17.18 3.67 21.23
N GLU A 187 16.96 3.62 22.54
CA GLU A 187 17.86 2.97 23.50
C GLU A 187 17.99 1.46 23.21
N ASP A 188 16.89 0.80 22.81
CA ASP A 188 16.87 -0.61 22.41
C ASP A 188 17.70 -0.85 21.16
N PHE A 189 17.56 0.03 20.15
CA PHE A 189 18.38 -0.03 18.95
C PHE A 189 19.87 0.18 19.24
N GLN A 190 20.24 1.21 20.00
CA GLN A 190 21.63 1.48 20.35
C GLN A 190 22.29 0.35 21.15
N ALA A 191 21.51 -0.34 21.97
CA ALA A 191 21.96 -1.51 22.73
C ALA A 191 21.93 -2.82 21.93
N GLY A 192 21.58 -2.80 20.64
CA GLY A 192 21.56 -3.98 19.78
C GLY A 192 20.40 -4.96 20.07
N ARG A 193 19.32 -4.50 20.72
CA ARG A 193 18.18 -5.35 21.13
C ARG A 193 17.19 -5.64 20.00
N LEU A 194 17.32 -5.02 18.83
CA LEU A 194 16.39 -5.20 17.70
C LEU A 194 16.83 -6.31 16.72
N GLY A 195 17.78 -7.15 17.12
CA GLY A 195 18.36 -8.20 16.30
C GLY A 195 19.64 -7.77 15.58
N THR A 196 20.14 -8.65 14.72
CA THR A 196 21.35 -8.44 13.91
C THR A 196 21.09 -8.94 12.49
N ILE A 197 21.61 -8.21 11.50
CA ILE A 197 21.61 -8.68 10.11
C ILE A 197 22.84 -9.56 9.92
N PRO A 198 22.70 -10.84 9.55
CA PRO A 198 23.84 -11.71 9.26
C PRO A 198 24.71 -11.14 8.14
N ALA A 199 26.03 -11.38 8.20
CA ALA A 199 26.99 -10.86 7.22
C ALA A 199 26.81 -11.45 5.81
N ASP A 200 26.09 -12.57 5.70
CA ASP A 200 25.76 -13.33 4.51
C ASP A 200 24.30 -13.13 4.03
N ALA A 201 23.59 -12.14 4.58
CA ALA A 201 22.25 -11.78 4.13
C ALA A 201 22.31 -11.09 2.76
N ASN A 202 22.32 -11.89 1.69
CA ASN A 202 22.12 -11.48 0.30
C ASN A 202 20.85 -12.11 -0.27
#